data_AF-A0A4R8G9A1-F1
#
_entry.id   AF-A0A4R8G9A1-F1
#
_cell.length_a   1.000
_cell.length_b   1.000
_cell.length_c   1.000
_cell.angle_alpha   90.00
_cell.angle_beta   90.00
_cell.angle_gamma   90.00
#
_symmetry.space_group_name_H-M   'P 1'
#
loop_
_entity.id
_entity.type
_entity.pdbx_description
1 polymer ?
#
loop_
_entity_poly.entity_id
_entity_poly.type
_entity_poly.pdbx_seq_one_letter_code
_entity_poly.pdbx_strand_id
1 'polypeptide(L)'
;MLSNAAAVLPSESQPLPNETLNTEGLLAADGNEAWIQLPLLGRSAQRALNEVRLAEETLRASEAMLTTLDLIAPQAPHDRVRQVHSIDRCMETAAIKLRQYTLGQSLADSGFGQEGSSDGVKGVIRDFMHFTAMAQTACRLQGQPSLVLLPHLVGLAMVRYKIEALWQEESGVNSADTQYLTHEEIAAACELKLTSLRNAVSRGELPQSDGACVPIRQALDWMLVRQRFLFLRLARSLPSRHINGKMASLWLGRQPTAEAVKTVSRLRLTLWRLGAQGTLIAVNTGVRQCILTLPFAPPSLESHEIFVTDRSHDKAADLLRKGLGVSSSSPIWQVRMKSREAFEKLVAHWL
;
A
#
# COMPACT_ATOMS: atom_id res chain seq x y z
N MET A 1 50.64 29.58 -27.10
CA MET A 1 50.33 31.02 -26.97
C MET A 1 49.40 31.36 -28.12
N LEU A 2 48.10 31.49 -27.85
CA LEU A 2 47.42 32.78 -27.56
C LEU A 2 47.49 33.67 -28.81
N SER A 3 46.42 34.21 -29.41
CA SER A 3 45.16 34.68 -28.84
C SER A 3 44.25 35.16 -29.98
N ASN A 4 42.94 34.90 -29.82
CA ASN A 4 41.77 35.73 -30.14
C ASN A 4 41.79 36.73 -31.30
N ALA A 5 40.73 36.67 -32.11
CA ALA A 5 39.74 37.76 -32.15
C ALA A 5 38.43 37.30 -32.82
N ALA A 6 37.33 37.67 -32.18
CA ALA A 6 35.95 37.39 -32.54
C ALA A 6 35.31 38.53 -33.34
N ALA A 7 34.28 38.23 -34.15
CA ALA A 7 33.13 39.08 -34.48
C ALA A 7 32.16 38.22 -35.34
N VAL A 8 31.09 37.63 -34.79
CA VAL A 8 29.74 38.18 -34.53
C VAL A 8 28.98 38.60 -35.80
N LEU A 9 28.00 37.78 -36.18
CA LEU A 9 26.80 38.14 -36.95
C LEU A 9 25.58 37.38 -36.33
N PRO A 10 24.36 37.89 -36.48
CA PRO A 10 23.26 37.68 -35.54
C PRO A 10 22.41 36.45 -35.88
N SER A 11 21.96 35.73 -34.85
CA SER A 11 20.86 34.76 -34.99
C SER A 11 19.64 35.29 -34.23
N GLU A 12 18.70 35.86 -34.99
CA GLU A 12 17.32 36.02 -34.56
C GLU A 12 16.71 34.62 -34.40
N SER A 13 16.34 34.26 -33.18
CA SER A 13 15.42 33.15 -32.92
C SER A 13 14.43 33.62 -31.88
N GLN A 14 13.22 33.95 -32.36
CA GLN A 14 12.06 34.25 -31.54
C GLN A 14 11.73 33.05 -30.64
N PRO A 15 11.34 33.26 -29.37
CA PRO A 15 10.79 32.19 -28.55
C PRO A 15 9.33 31.95 -28.96
N LEU A 16 9.04 30.74 -29.44
CA LEU A 16 7.68 30.25 -29.64
C LEU A 16 6.92 30.24 -28.30
N PRO A 17 5.60 30.52 -28.31
CA PRO A 17 4.80 30.66 -27.11
C PRO A 17 4.60 29.31 -26.41
N ASN A 18 4.53 29.36 -25.07
CA ASN A 18 4.10 28.29 -24.19
C ASN A 18 2.79 27.67 -24.69
N GLU A 19 2.86 26.51 -25.33
CA GLU A 19 1.73 25.60 -25.40
C GLU A 19 1.52 24.99 -24.02
N THR A 20 0.55 25.57 -23.30
CA THR A 20 -0.19 24.90 -22.24
C THR A 20 -0.71 23.57 -22.81
N LEU A 21 -0.03 22.48 -22.47
CA LEU A 21 -0.54 21.13 -22.67
C LEU A 21 -1.83 20.98 -21.86
N ASN A 22 -2.94 21.16 -22.57
CA ASN A 22 -4.28 20.77 -22.17
C ASN A 22 -4.27 19.29 -21.78
N THR A 23 -4.26 19.02 -20.48
CA THR A 23 -4.56 17.70 -19.90
C THR A 23 -6.08 17.54 -19.72
N GLU A 24 -6.84 17.75 -20.79
CA GLU A 24 -8.25 17.39 -20.85
C GLU A 24 -8.49 16.63 -22.14
N GLY A 25 -8.88 15.36 -22.00
CA GLY A 25 -9.38 14.53 -23.09
C GLY A 25 -8.34 13.68 -23.81
N LEU A 26 -8.00 12.53 -23.23
CA LEU A 26 -8.05 11.22 -23.89
C LEU A 26 -7.51 10.16 -22.91
N LEU A 27 -8.36 9.17 -22.59
CA LEU A 27 -8.08 7.77 -22.23
C LEU A 27 -9.21 7.26 -21.32
N ALA A 28 -10.39 7.08 -21.92
CA ALA A 28 -11.43 6.20 -21.39
C ALA A 28 -11.60 5.07 -22.41
N ALA A 29 -10.75 4.06 -22.28
CA ALA A 29 -10.92 2.74 -22.87
C ALA A 29 -10.25 1.77 -21.89
N ASP A 30 -10.99 0.75 -21.46
CA ASP A 30 -10.69 -0.23 -20.40
C ASP A 30 -10.96 0.20 -18.95
N GLY A 31 -12.25 0.14 -18.55
CA GLY A 31 -12.75 -0.53 -17.34
C GLY A 31 -12.23 -0.20 -15.93
N ASN A 32 -11.22 0.65 -15.78
CA ASN A 32 -10.58 0.97 -14.51
C ASN A 32 -10.54 2.50 -14.37
N GLU A 33 -11.71 3.11 -14.19
CA GLU A 33 -11.75 4.51 -13.77
C GLU A 33 -11.01 4.64 -12.44
N ALA A 34 -10.00 5.50 -12.40
CA ALA A 34 -9.22 5.75 -11.19
C ALA A 34 -10.10 6.44 -10.15
N TRP A 35 -10.73 5.66 -9.27
CA TRP A 35 -11.55 6.17 -8.15
C TRP A 35 -10.75 7.06 -7.21
N ILE A 36 -9.44 6.80 -7.08
CA ILE A 36 -8.55 7.60 -6.27
C ILE A 36 -8.33 8.99 -6.87
N GLN A 37 -8.74 10.00 -6.11
CA GLN A 37 -8.62 11.38 -6.54
C GLN A 37 -7.24 11.99 -6.27
N LEU A 38 -6.56 12.40 -7.35
CA LEU A 38 -5.21 12.99 -7.33
C LEU A 38 -5.05 14.17 -6.36
N PRO A 39 -6.01 15.11 -6.21
CA PRO A 39 -5.88 16.25 -5.29
C PRO A 39 -5.76 15.88 -3.80
N LEU A 40 -6.13 14.65 -3.43
CA LEU A 40 -6.10 14.15 -2.06
C LEU A 40 -4.83 13.36 -1.75
N LEU A 41 -4.05 12.99 -2.75
CA LEU A 41 -2.80 12.24 -2.57
C LEU A 41 -1.77 13.03 -1.74
N GLY A 42 -1.07 12.34 -0.84
CA GLY A 42 -0.12 12.94 0.11
C GLY A 42 -0.74 13.48 1.39
N ARG A 43 -2.07 13.60 1.47
CA ARG A 43 -2.79 13.96 2.70
C ARG A 43 -2.98 12.72 3.57
N SER A 44 -3.16 12.93 4.88
CA SER A 44 -3.55 11.81 5.73
C SER A 44 -4.98 11.36 5.40
N ALA A 45 -5.21 10.05 5.30
CA ALA A 45 -6.52 9.47 5.04
C ALA A 45 -7.55 9.93 6.09
N GLN A 46 -7.15 10.01 7.36
CA GLN A 46 -7.99 10.51 8.45
C GLN A 46 -8.45 11.96 8.22
N ARG A 47 -7.56 12.80 7.65
CA ARG A 47 -7.84 14.22 7.37
C ARG A 47 -8.57 14.41 6.03
N ALA A 48 -8.26 13.58 5.04
CA ALA A 48 -8.91 13.59 3.75
C ALA A 48 -10.37 13.16 3.89
N LEU A 49 -10.60 12.02 4.55
CA LEU A 49 -11.92 11.44 4.84
C LEU A 49 -12.52 12.04 6.13
N ASN A 50 -12.62 13.36 6.19
CA ASN A 50 -13.30 14.03 7.29
C ASN A 50 -14.81 13.74 7.23
N GLU A 51 -15.44 13.36 8.36
CA GLU A 51 -16.84 12.96 8.40
C GLU A 51 -17.80 14.07 7.97
N VAL A 52 -17.59 15.30 8.45
CA VAL A 52 -18.41 16.47 8.10
C VAL A 52 -18.36 16.71 6.59
N ARG A 53 -17.17 16.70 6.01
CA ARG A 53 -17.00 16.90 4.56
C ARG A 53 -17.56 15.74 3.73
N LEU A 54 -17.51 14.52 4.23
CA LEU A 54 -18.13 13.37 3.58
C LEU A 54 -19.65 13.48 3.60
N ALA A 55 -20.25 13.92 4.71
CA ALA A 55 -21.69 14.17 4.80
C ALA A 55 -22.13 15.29 3.84
N GLU A 56 -21.40 16.42 3.82
CA GLU A 56 -21.64 17.52 2.87
C GLU A 56 -21.57 17.06 1.41
N GLU A 57 -20.58 16.24 1.06
CA GLU A 57 -20.43 15.75 -0.30
C GLU A 57 -21.45 14.68 -0.68
N THR A 58 -21.90 13.87 0.29
CA THR A 58 -23.00 12.91 0.10
C THR A 58 -24.32 13.63 -0.12
N LEU A 59 -24.60 14.70 0.63
CA LEU A 59 -25.79 15.52 0.43
C LEU A 59 -25.80 16.13 -0.98
N ARG A 60 -24.68 16.74 -1.41
CA ARG A 60 -24.56 17.28 -2.79
C ARG A 60 -24.76 16.20 -3.85
N ALA A 61 -24.21 15.01 -3.64
CA ALA A 61 -24.38 13.88 -4.54
C ALA A 61 -25.86 13.47 -4.69
N SER A 62 -26.58 13.34 -3.57
CA SER A 62 -28.00 13.04 -3.57
C SER A 62 -28.84 14.13 -4.24
N GLU A 63 -28.60 15.40 -3.91
CA GLU A 63 -29.30 16.55 -4.50
C GLU A 63 -29.11 16.59 -6.02
N ALA A 64 -27.89 16.38 -6.50
CA ALA A 64 -27.60 16.30 -7.92
C ALA A 64 -28.34 15.11 -8.57
N MET A 65 -28.31 13.92 -7.96
CA MET A 65 -29.01 12.77 -8.51
C MET A 65 -30.53 12.99 -8.59
N LEU A 66 -31.14 13.53 -7.54
CA LEU A 66 -32.57 13.82 -7.48
C LEU A 66 -32.99 14.87 -8.51
N THR A 67 -32.22 15.96 -8.62
CA THR A 67 -32.45 17.00 -9.63
C THR A 67 -32.37 16.43 -11.05
N THR A 68 -31.43 15.50 -11.30
CA THR A 68 -31.32 14.83 -12.60
C THR A 68 -32.52 13.93 -12.87
N LEU A 69 -33.00 13.20 -11.86
CA LEU A 69 -34.19 12.36 -11.99
C LEU A 69 -35.45 13.18 -12.27
N ASP A 70 -35.61 14.35 -11.63
CA ASP A 70 -36.73 15.26 -11.87
C ASP A 70 -36.75 15.78 -13.31
N LEU A 71 -35.58 16.00 -13.91
CA LEU A 71 -35.45 16.42 -15.31
C LEU A 71 -35.84 15.30 -16.30
N ILE A 72 -35.56 14.04 -15.95
CA ILE A 72 -35.76 12.88 -16.84
C ILE A 72 -37.17 12.28 -16.68
N ALA A 73 -37.75 12.34 -15.48
CA ALA A 73 -39.04 11.72 -15.14
C ALA A 73 -39.98 12.67 -14.38
N PRO A 74 -40.43 13.77 -14.99
CA PRO A 74 -41.21 14.83 -14.30
C PRO A 74 -42.57 14.38 -13.74
N GLN A 75 -43.11 13.26 -14.24
CA GLN A 75 -44.43 12.71 -13.88
C GLN A 75 -44.42 11.76 -12.65
N ALA A 76 -43.26 11.57 -11.98
CA ALA A 76 -43.19 10.69 -10.81
C ALA A 76 -43.89 11.29 -9.57
N PRO A 77 -44.76 10.55 -8.86
CA PRO A 77 -45.67 11.09 -7.84
C PRO A 77 -44.98 11.56 -6.53
N HIS A 78 -45.76 12.36 -5.78
CA HIS A 78 -45.44 13.31 -4.72
C HIS A 78 -44.78 12.85 -3.39
N ASP A 79 -44.21 11.65 -3.28
CA ASP A 79 -43.49 11.23 -2.04
C ASP A 79 -42.03 11.76 -1.97
N ARG A 80 -41.72 12.78 -2.78
CA ARG A 80 -40.36 13.27 -3.07
C ARG A 80 -39.59 13.70 -1.83
N VAL A 81 -40.19 14.45 -0.90
CA VAL A 81 -39.50 14.95 0.31
C VAL A 81 -39.09 13.81 1.25
N ARG A 82 -39.95 12.79 1.41
CA ARG A 82 -39.62 11.59 2.21
C ARG A 82 -38.55 10.75 1.52
N GLN A 83 -38.59 10.65 0.18
CA GLN A 83 -37.57 9.96 -0.60
C GLN A 83 -36.20 10.65 -0.49
N VAL A 84 -36.13 11.98 -0.62
CA VAL A 84 -34.89 12.77 -0.43
C VAL A 84 -34.26 12.47 0.92
N HIS A 85 -35.02 12.68 2.02
CA HIS A 85 -34.49 12.47 3.38
C HIS A 85 -34.11 11.01 3.67
N SER A 86 -34.79 10.05 3.02
CA SER A 86 -34.47 8.63 3.17
C SER A 86 -33.20 8.21 2.42
N ILE A 87 -33.00 8.74 1.21
CA ILE A 87 -31.82 8.46 0.37
C ILE A 87 -30.59 9.11 1.01
N ASP A 88 -30.71 10.37 1.45
CA ASP A 88 -29.63 11.11 2.11
C ASP A 88 -29.12 10.37 3.34
N ARG A 89 -30.03 9.99 4.24
CA ARG A 89 -29.65 9.25 5.46
C ARG A 89 -29.07 7.88 5.15
N CYS A 90 -29.59 7.18 4.13
CA CYS A 90 -29.10 5.86 3.75
C CYS A 90 -27.67 5.94 3.19
N MET A 91 -27.43 6.87 2.26
CA MET A 91 -26.12 7.05 1.62
C MET A 91 -25.10 7.64 2.59
N GLU A 92 -25.50 8.56 3.46
CA GLU A 92 -24.64 9.07 4.53
C GLU A 92 -24.23 7.93 5.46
N THR A 93 -25.18 7.10 5.90
CA THR A 93 -24.88 5.93 6.72
C THR A 93 -23.92 4.98 6.00
N ALA A 94 -24.14 4.72 4.71
CA ALA A 94 -23.25 3.87 3.91
C ALA A 94 -21.84 4.48 3.79
N ALA A 95 -21.72 5.79 3.56
CA ALA A 95 -20.44 6.50 3.49
C ALA A 95 -19.68 6.42 4.82
N ILE A 96 -20.37 6.62 5.94
CA ILE A 96 -19.77 6.52 7.28
C ILE A 96 -19.33 5.09 7.58
N LYS A 97 -20.16 4.08 7.29
CA LYS A 97 -19.79 2.66 7.45
C LYS A 97 -18.59 2.29 6.59
N LEU A 98 -18.59 2.70 5.31
CA LEU A 98 -17.50 2.45 4.39
C LEU A 98 -16.21 3.17 4.82
N ARG A 99 -16.32 4.35 5.42
CA ARG A 99 -15.20 5.07 6.02
C ARG A 99 -14.65 4.34 7.23
N GLN A 100 -15.50 3.91 8.16
CA GLN A 100 -15.09 3.13 9.34
C GLN A 100 -14.37 1.86 8.91
N TYR A 101 -14.93 1.15 7.92
CA TYR A 101 -14.29 0.03 7.25
C TYR A 101 -12.95 0.44 6.66
N THR A 102 -12.85 1.51 5.88
CA THR A 102 -11.57 1.95 5.31
C THR A 102 -10.51 2.26 6.38
N LEU A 103 -10.90 2.81 7.52
CA LEU A 103 -9.96 3.31 8.53
C LEU A 103 -9.56 2.29 9.61
N GLY A 104 -10.00 1.04 9.54
CA GLY A 104 -9.63 0.07 10.58
C GLY A 104 -10.48 0.14 11.84
N GLN A 105 -11.59 0.88 11.82
CA GLN A 105 -12.51 0.99 12.95
C GLN A 105 -13.39 -0.28 12.98
N SER A 106 -13.66 -0.79 14.19
CA SER A 106 -14.22 -2.12 14.46
C SER A 106 -15.32 -2.56 13.48
N LEU A 107 -15.16 -3.74 12.87
CA LEU A 107 -16.20 -4.34 12.03
C LEU A 107 -17.48 -4.64 12.83
N ALA A 108 -17.33 -5.00 14.13
CA ALA A 108 -18.45 -5.26 15.02
C ALA A 108 -19.33 -4.02 15.25
N ASP A 109 -18.75 -2.81 15.16
CA ASP A 109 -19.48 -1.54 15.31
C ASP A 109 -19.93 -0.95 13.96
N SER A 110 -19.31 -1.36 12.86
CA SER A 110 -19.61 -0.85 11.52
C SER A 110 -20.95 -1.33 10.95
N GLY A 111 -21.62 -2.28 11.61
CA GLY A 111 -22.95 -2.75 11.22
C GLY A 111 -23.00 -3.38 9.83
N PHE A 112 -21.87 -3.84 9.29
CA PHE A 112 -21.83 -4.98 8.37
C PHE A 112 -22.08 -6.20 9.26
N GLY A 113 -23.25 -6.84 9.15
CA GLY A 113 -23.79 -7.75 10.17
C GLY A 113 -22.86 -8.88 10.64
N GLN A 114 -23.28 -9.59 11.69
CA GLN A 114 -22.58 -10.78 12.23
C GLN A 114 -22.31 -11.88 11.18
N GLU A 115 -22.90 -11.78 10.00
CA GLU A 115 -22.51 -12.50 8.78
C GLU A 115 -21.47 -11.69 7.98
N GLY A 116 -20.26 -11.55 8.52
CA GLY A 116 -19.11 -10.93 7.87
C GLY A 116 -18.58 -11.72 6.65
N SER A 117 -19.47 -12.17 5.77
CA SER A 117 -19.11 -12.77 4.49
C SER A 117 -18.49 -11.70 3.60
N SER A 118 -17.38 -12.06 2.94
CA SER A 118 -16.68 -11.22 1.96
C SER A 118 -17.62 -10.61 0.92
N ASP A 119 -18.69 -11.35 0.59
CA ASP A 119 -19.71 -10.97 -0.38
C ASP A 119 -20.54 -9.76 0.07
N GLY A 120 -20.84 -9.63 1.37
CA GLY A 120 -21.59 -8.48 1.90
C GLY A 120 -20.83 -7.16 1.77
N VAL A 121 -19.52 -7.18 2.10
CA VAL A 121 -18.65 -6.00 1.95
C VAL A 121 -18.42 -5.67 0.48
N LYS A 122 -18.18 -6.69 -0.37
CA LYS A 122 -18.04 -6.52 -1.82
C LYS A 122 -19.29 -5.87 -2.42
N GLY A 123 -20.48 -6.34 -2.01
CA GLY A 123 -21.77 -5.79 -2.44
C GLY A 123 -21.88 -4.30 -2.10
N VAL A 124 -21.59 -3.91 -0.85
CA VAL A 124 -21.66 -2.51 -0.44
C VAL A 124 -20.67 -1.63 -1.19
N ILE A 125 -19.43 -2.09 -1.36
CA ILE A 125 -18.42 -1.34 -2.14
C ILE A 125 -18.91 -1.14 -3.57
N ARG A 126 -19.43 -2.20 -4.22
CA ARG A 126 -19.96 -2.13 -5.58
C ARG A 126 -21.14 -1.17 -5.69
N ASP A 127 -22.10 -1.25 -4.78
CA ASP A 127 -23.28 -0.39 -4.80
C ASP A 127 -22.89 1.08 -4.58
N PHE A 128 -21.93 1.33 -3.68
CA PHE A 128 -21.40 2.67 -3.43
C PHE A 128 -20.53 3.20 -4.60
N MET A 129 -19.82 2.32 -5.33
CA MET A 129 -19.16 2.66 -6.60
C MET A 129 -20.19 3.14 -7.63
N HIS A 130 -21.27 2.39 -7.83
CA HIS A 130 -22.34 2.78 -8.76
C HIS A 130 -22.99 4.10 -8.37
N PHE A 131 -23.32 4.28 -7.08
CA PHE A 131 -23.82 5.55 -6.57
C PHE A 131 -22.88 6.71 -6.91
N THR A 132 -21.58 6.54 -6.62
CA THR A 132 -20.58 7.58 -6.86
C THR A 132 -20.45 7.92 -8.35
N ALA A 133 -20.44 6.93 -9.25
CA ALA A 133 -20.41 7.16 -10.69
C ALA A 133 -21.67 7.88 -11.22
N MET A 134 -22.85 7.48 -10.72
CA MET A 134 -24.11 8.15 -11.05
C MET A 134 -24.10 9.61 -10.57
N ALA A 135 -23.68 9.85 -9.33
CA ALA A 135 -23.59 11.19 -8.78
C ALA A 135 -22.58 12.06 -9.52
N GLN A 136 -21.41 11.53 -9.88
CA GLN A 136 -20.43 12.25 -10.70
C GLN A 136 -21.02 12.68 -12.04
N THR A 137 -21.79 11.79 -12.67
CA THR A 137 -22.47 12.07 -13.94
C THR A 137 -23.57 13.10 -13.77
N ALA A 138 -24.36 13.02 -12.70
CA ALA A 138 -25.39 14.00 -12.36
C ALA A 138 -24.80 15.40 -12.14
N CYS A 139 -23.73 15.52 -11.34
CA CYS A 139 -23.04 16.80 -11.13
C CYS A 139 -22.53 17.39 -12.46
N ARG A 140 -21.93 16.55 -13.31
CA ARG A 140 -21.42 16.98 -14.63
C ARG A 140 -22.55 17.49 -15.54
N LEU A 141 -23.68 16.79 -15.60
CA LEU A 141 -24.82 17.22 -16.42
C LEU A 141 -25.41 18.56 -15.97
N GLN A 142 -25.29 18.88 -14.68
CA GLN A 142 -25.78 20.12 -14.09
C GLN A 142 -24.72 21.24 -14.04
N GLY A 143 -23.51 21.01 -14.55
CA GLY A 143 -22.41 21.96 -14.45
C GLY A 143 -21.92 22.21 -13.02
N GLN A 144 -22.20 21.29 -12.09
CA GLN A 144 -21.75 21.39 -10.71
C GLN A 144 -20.29 20.92 -10.54
N PRO A 145 -19.59 21.37 -9.48
CA PRO A 145 -18.25 20.88 -9.16
C PRO A 145 -18.19 19.36 -8.99
N SER A 146 -17.13 18.75 -9.50
CA SER A 146 -16.87 17.31 -9.37
C SER A 146 -16.79 16.86 -7.91
N LEU A 147 -17.29 15.66 -7.63
CA LEU A 147 -17.11 14.99 -6.34
C LEU A 147 -15.68 14.45 -6.27
N VAL A 148 -15.06 14.54 -5.09
CA VAL A 148 -13.65 14.21 -4.85
C VAL A 148 -13.49 13.24 -3.68
N LEU A 149 -14.23 13.40 -2.59
CA LEU A 149 -14.11 12.56 -1.41
C LEU A 149 -14.77 11.20 -1.61
N LEU A 150 -15.95 11.13 -2.25
CA LEU A 150 -16.68 9.86 -2.41
C LEU A 150 -15.93 8.86 -3.29
N PRO A 151 -15.41 9.23 -4.48
CA PRO A 151 -14.56 8.33 -5.25
C PRO A 151 -13.29 7.92 -4.51
N HIS A 152 -12.66 8.84 -3.77
CA HIS A 152 -11.44 8.54 -3.03
C HIS A 152 -11.69 7.56 -1.86
N LEU A 153 -12.83 7.70 -1.18
CA LEU A 153 -13.28 6.75 -0.16
C LEU A 153 -13.47 5.35 -0.76
N VAL A 154 -14.17 5.26 -1.89
CA VAL A 154 -14.33 4.01 -2.65
C VAL A 154 -13.00 3.37 -2.96
N GLY A 155 -12.05 4.13 -3.52
CA GLY A 155 -10.75 3.60 -3.90
C GLY A 155 -9.97 3.08 -2.69
N LEU A 156 -9.96 3.78 -1.55
CA LEU A 156 -9.31 3.29 -0.34
C LEU A 156 -10.00 2.06 0.26
N ALA A 157 -11.34 2.02 0.23
CA ALA A 157 -12.10 0.83 0.64
C ALA A 157 -11.77 -0.38 -0.24
N MET A 158 -11.64 -0.17 -1.55
CA MET A 158 -11.26 -1.21 -2.51
C MET A 158 -9.84 -1.74 -2.23
N VAL A 159 -8.88 -0.88 -1.90
CA VAL A 159 -7.53 -1.33 -1.49
C VAL A 159 -7.62 -2.22 -0.27
N ARG A 160 -8.40 -1.82 0.75
CA ARG A 160 -8.59 -2.64 1.94
C ARG A 160 -9.20 -3.99 1.59
N TYR A 161 -10.28 -3.98 0.80
CA TYR A 161 -10.97 -5.19 0.36
C TYR A 161 -10.03 -6.15 -0.38
N LYS A 162 -9.21 -5.65 -1.32
CA LYS A 162 -8.22 -6.47 -2.04
C LYS A 162 -7.19 -7.11 -1.08
N ILE A 163 -6.77 -6.40 -0.03
CA ILE A 163 -5.85 -6.96 0.98
C ILE A 163 -6.55 -8.03 1.84
N GLU A 164 -7.81 -7.82 2.22
CA GLU A 164 -8.61 -8.82 2.95
C GLU A 164 -8.93 -10.05 2.09
N ALA A 165 -9.23 -9.86 0.81
CA ALA A 165 -9.44 -10.95 -0.15
C ALA A 165 -8.17 -11.79 -0.31
N LEU A 166 -6.99 -11.17 -0.37
CA LEU A 166 -5.72 -11.90 -0.39
C LEU A 166 -5.53 -12.79 0.86
N TRP A 167 -6.03 -12.34 2.02
CA TRP A 167 -6.01 -13.11 3.26
C TRP A 167 -6.96 -14.31 3.20
N GLN A 168 -8.12 -14.14 2.55
CA GLN A 168 -9.12 -15.20 2.35
C GLN A 168 -8.69 -16.22 1.27
N GLU A 169 -8.03 -15.79 0.20
CA GLU A 169 -7.43 -16.67 -0.82
C GLU A 169 -6.42 -17.63 -0.16
N GLU A 170 -5.59 -17.11 0.72
CA GLU A 170 -4.64 -17.93 1.50
C GLU A 170 -5.33 -18.88 2.48
N SER A 171 -6.60 -18.60 2.81
CA SER A 171 -7.46 -19.44 3.63
C SER A 171 -8.34 -20.39 2.79
N GLY A 172 -8.17 -20.41 1.47
CA GLY A 172 -8.83 -21.36 0.55
C GLY A 172 -10.01 -20.81 -0.28
N VAL A 173 -10.25 -19.49 -0.31
CA VAL A 173 -11.37 -18.88 -1.05
C VAL A 173 -10.84 -18.09 -2.26
N ASN A 174 -11.02 -18.62 -3.48
CA ASN A 174 -10.53 -17.97 -4.71
C ASN A 174 -11.28 -16.67 -5.04
N SER A 175 -10.55 -15.58 -5.27
CA SER A 175 -11.05 -14.31 -5.84
C SER A 175 -10.11 -13.87 -6.97
N ALA A 176 -10.61 -13.75 -8.21
CA ALA A 176 -9.78 -13.43 -9.37
C ALA A 176 -9.52 -11.91 -9.55
N ASP A 177 -10.42 -11.05 -9.03
CA ASP A 177 -10.40 -9.60 -9.31
C ASP A 177 -9.46 -8.78 -8.39
N THR A 178 -8.76 -9.44 -7.46
CA THR A 178 -8.08 -8.80 -6.33
C THR A 178 -6.55 -8.81 -6.42
N GLN A 179 -6.00 -9.22 -7.57
CA GLN A 179 -4.57 -9.53 -7.70
C GLN A 179 -3.64 -8.33 -7.92
N TYR A 180 -4.19 -7.15 -8.25
CA TYR A 180 -3.39 -5.98 -8.63
C TYR A 180 -3.83 -4.69 -7.93
N LEU A 181 -2.85 -3.82 -7.70
CA LEU A 181 -3.05 -2.45 -7.25
C LEU A 181 -2.51 -1.47 -8.29
N THR A 182 -3.28 -0.42 -8.56
CA THR A 182 -2.87 0.73 -9.36
C THR A 182 -1.90 1.61 -8.57
N HIS A 183 -1.18 2.48 -9.29
CA HIS A 183 -0.28 3.44 -8.66
C HIS A 183 -1.02 4.42 -7.73
N GLU A 184 -2.20 4.86 -8.11
CA GLU A 184 -3.03 5.78 -7.34
C GLU A 184 -3.50 5.11 -6.04
N GLU A 185 -3.94 3.86 -6.10
CA GLU A 185 -4.31 3.05 -4.93
C GLU A 185 -3.15 2.92 -3.93
N ILE A 186 -1.94 2.59 -4.42
CA ILE A 186 -0.74 2.48 -3.59
C ILE A 186 -0.36 3.83 -2.98
N ALA A 187 -0.41 4.90 -3.77
CA ALA A 187 -0.09 6.25 -3.32
C ALA A 187 -1.08 6.72 -2.24
N ALA A 188 -2.37 6.48 -2.43
CA ALA A 188 -3.41 6.82 -1.46
C ALA A 188 -3.23 6.03 -0.16
N ALA A 189 -3.08 4.71 -0.25
CA ALA A 189 -2.91 3.85 0.91
C ALA A 189 -1.63 4.16 1.72
N CYS A 190 -0.59 4.68 1.07
CA CYS A 190 0.66 5.11 1.72
C CYS A 190 0.69 6.60 2.08
N GLU A 191 -0.38 7.35 1.81
CA GLU A 191 -0.44 8.80 2.01
C GLU A 191 0.72 9.55 1.31
N LEU A 192 1.02 9.15 0.08
CA LEU A 192 2.10 9.68 -0.76
C LEU A 192 1.55 10.50 -1.93
N LYS A 193 2.38 11.39 -2.47
CA LYS A 193 2.14 11.99 -3.79
C LYS A 193 2.43 10.95 -4.88
N LEU A 194 1.69 11.00 -5.99
CA LEU A 194 1.89 10.09 -7.11
C LEU A 194 3.32 10.15 -7.68
N THR A 195 3.94 11.33 -7.67
CA THR A 195 5.33 11.52 -8.10
C THR A 195 6.33 10.70 -7.28
N SER A 196 6.10 10.53 -5.97
CA SER A 196 6.95 9.70 -5.11
C SER A 196 6.90 8.23 -5.53
N LEU A 197 5.74 7.75 -5.96
CA LEU A 197 5.58 6.37 -6.42
C LEU A 197 6.23 6.16 -7.79
N ARG A 198 6.02 7.09 -8.73
CA ARG A 198 6.70 7.08 -10.04
C ARG A 198 8.23 7.04 -9.90
N ASN A 199 8.77 7.79 -8.93
CA ASN A 199 10.20 7.76 -8.63
C ASN A 199 10.66 6.41 -8.07
N ALA A 200 9.85 5.71 -7.27
CA ALA A 200 10.18 4.36 -6.79
C ALA A 200 10.16 3.33 -7.92
N VAL A 201 9.20 3.41 -8.83
CA VAL A 201 9.14 2.58 -10.03
C VAL A 201 10.36 2.81 -10.92
N SER A 202 10.71 4.08 -11.21
CA SER A 202 11.89 4.42 -12.04
C SER A 202 13.22 3.88 -11.47
N ARG A 203 13.30 3.69 -10.15
CA ARG A 203 14.48 3.14 -9.46
C ARG A 203 14.47 1.61 -9.36
N GLY A 204 13.45 0.94 -9.91
CA GLY A 204 13.26 -0.49 -9.78
C GLY A 204 13.03 -0.94 -8.33
N GLU A 205 12.45 -0.08 -7.49
CA GLU A 205 12.03 -0.46 -6.14
C GLU A 205 10.68 -1.18 -6.14
N LEU A 206 9.82 -0.85 -7.12
CA LEU A 206 8.49 -1.41 -7.28
C LEU A 206 8.38 -2.01 -8.68
N PRO A 207 8.08 -3.31 -8.81
CA PRO A 207 7.84 -3.94 -10.10
C PRO A 207 6.56 -3.39 -10.72
N GLN A 208 6.55 -3.25 -12.05
CA GLN A 208 5.39 -2.77 -12.80
C GLN A 208 5.03 -3.83 -13.84
N SER A 209 3.75 -4.21 -13.90
CA SER A 209 3.21 -5.03 -14.98
C SER A 209 2.71 -4.14 -16.13
N ASP A 210 2.36 -4.77 -17.25
CA ASP A 210 1.64 -4.10 -18.33
C ASP A 210 0.37 -3.45 -17.76
N GLY A 211 0.10 -2.19 -18.14
CA GLY A 211 -1.05 -1.42 -17.65
C GLY A 211 -0.82 -0.57 -16.40
N ALA A 212 0.42 -0.34 -15.95
CA ALA A 212 0.73 0.51 -14.78
C ALA A 212 0.11 0.02 -13.45
N CYS A 213 -0.09 -1.29 -13.38
CA CYS A 213 -0.51 -2.00 -12.19
C CYS A 213 0.69 -2.72 -11.55
N VAL A 214 0.53 -3.05 -10.27
CA VAL A 214 1.53 -3.78 -9.48
C VAL A 214 0.85 -4.98 -8.83
N PRO A 215 1.41 -6.19 -8.93
CA PRO A 215 0.89 -7.35 -8.22
C PRO A 215 0.76 -7.06 -6.72
N ILE A 216 -0.41 -7.34 -6.15
CA ILE A 216 -0.76 -6.92 -4.78
C ILE A 216 0.25 -7.39 -3.73
N ARG A 217 0.77 -8.62 -3.88
CA ARG A 217 1.80 -9.18 -2.98
C ARG A 217 3.08 -8.32 -3.00
N GLN A 218 3.54 -7.95 -4.19
CA GLN A 218 4.75 -7.14 -4.38
C GLN A 218 4.55 -5.70 -3.92
N ALA A 219 3.38 -5.11 -4.21
CA ALA A 219 2.99 -3.81 -3.70
C ALA A 219 2.98 -3.81 -2.16
N LEU A 220 2.37 -4.81 -1.53
CA LEU A 220 2.29 -4.90 -0.06
C LEU A 220 3.67 -4.94 0.60
N ASP A 221 4.62 -5.70 0.07
CA ASP A 221 5.99 -5.75 0.62
C ASP A 221 6.67 -4.38 0.57
N TRP A 222 6.46 -3.62 -0.51
CA TRP A 222 6.96 -2.26 -0.64
C TRP A 222 6.21 -1.26 0.26
N MET A 223 4.89 -1.40 0.41
CA MET A 223 4.07 -0.51 1.25
C MET A 223 4.36 -0.69 2.74
N LEU A 224 4.60 -1.93 3.20
CA LEU A 224 4.86 -2.26 4.61
C LEU A 224 6.04 -1.51 5.23
N VAL A 225 7.02 -1.11 4.41
CA VAL A 225 8.21 -0.42 4.91
C VAL A 225 8.02 1.09 5.04
N ARG A 226 6.86 1.63 4.62
CA ARG A 226 6.50 3.04 4.68
C ARG A 226 5.85 3.38 6.02
N GLN A 227 6.19 4.55 6.56
CA GLN A 227 5.73 4.96 7.88
C GLN A 227 4.22 5.23 7.94
N ARG A 228 3.63 5.72 6.85
CA ARG A 228 2.23 6.19 6.79
C ARG A 228 1.30 5.23 6.04
N PHE A 229 1.66 3.95 5.95
CA PHE A 229 0.81 2.97 5.31
C PHE A 229 -0.43 2.69 6.17
N LEU A 230 -1.62 3.00 5.63
CA LEU A 230 -2.90 2.93 6.33
C LEU A 230 -3.22 1.52 6.82
N PHE A 231 -2.97 0.50 5.98
CA PHE A 231 -3.35 -0.88 6.25
C PHE A 231 -2.23 -1.70 6.91
N LEU A 232 -1.28 -1.05 7.59
CA LEU A 232 -0.07 -1.70 8.12
C LEU A 232 -0.37 -2.91 9.02
N ARG A 233 -1.40 -2.83 9.88
CA ARG A 233 -1.78 -3.94 10.78
C ARG A 233 -2.34 -5.14 10.00
N LEU A 234 -3.35 -4.88 9.17
CA LEU A 234 -4.00 -5.88 8.30
C LEU A 234 -2.97 -6.54 7.37
N ALA A 235 -2.12 -5.72 6.77
CA ALA A 235 -1.07 -6.18 5.92
C ALA A 235 -0.15 -7.14 6.70
N ARG A 236 0.43 -6.72 7.83
CA ARG A 236 1.39 -7.53 8.61
C ARG A 236 0.88 -8.92 9.06
N SER A 237 -0.43 -9.14 9.10
CA SER A 237 -1.03 -10.43 9.48
C SER A 237 -1.20 -11.42 8.32
N LEU A 238 -0.83 -11.07 7.08
CA LEU A 238 -0.91 -12.00 5.94
C LEU A 238 0.06 -13.19 6.08
N PRO A 239 -0.44 -14.45 6.04
CA PRO A 239 0.36 -15.68 6.22
C PRO A 239 1.50 -15.88 5.19
N SER A 240 1.22 -15.73 3.90
CA SER A 240 2.15 -16.02 2.78
C SER A 240 3.34 -15.05 2.65
N ARG A 241 3.49 -14.12 3.59
CA ARG A 241 4.35 -12.97 3.39
C ARG A 241 5.81 -13.35 3.26
N HIS A 242 6.44 -12.68 2.29
CA HIS A 242 7.89 -12.63 2.28
C HIS A 242 8.41 -11.88 3.49
N ILE A 243 9.40 -12.48 4.15
CA ILE A 243 10.12 -11.78 5.21
C ILE A 243 11.33 -11.06 4.61
N ASN A 244 11.55 -9.83 5.04
CA ASN A 244 12.78 -9.10 4.78
C ASN A 244 13.48 -8.72 6.09
N GLY A 245 14.71 -8.25 5.99
CA GLY A 245 15.54 -7.90 7.13
C GLY A 245 14.92 -6.84 8.06
N LYS A 246 14.21 -5.85 7.50
CA LYS A 246 13.48 -4.83 8.27
C LYS A 246 12.31 -5.45 9.06
N MET A 247 11.55 -6.35 8.45
CA MET A 247 10.46 -7.06 9.11
C MET A 247 10.96 -8.01 10.19
N ALA A 248 12.03 -8.76 9.92
CA ALA A 248 12.71 -9.60 10.89
C ALA A 248 13.16 -8.80 12.12
N SER A 249 13.80 -7.64 11.89
CA SER A 249 14.23 -6.74 12.98
C SER A 249 13.05 -6.21 13.79
N LEU A 250 11.94 -5.83 13.14
CA LEU A 250 10.72 -5.39 13.84
C LEU A 250 10.07 -6.50 14.67
N TRP A 251 10.13 -7.74 14.18
CA TRP A 251 9.62 -8.89 14.91
C TRP A 251 10.49 -9.24 16.11
N LEU A 252 11.82 -9.26 15.93
CA LEU A 252 12.78 -9.49 17.01
C LEU A 252 12.65 -8.46 18.13
N GLY A 253 12.45 -7.18 17.79
CA GLY A 253 12.22 -6.13 18.79
C GLY A 253 10.94 -6.29 19.62
N ARG A 254 10.09 -7.28 19.33
CA ARG A 254 8.90 -7.63 20.12
C ARG A 254 9.09 -8.91 20.95
N GLN A 255 10.17 -9.65 20.73
CA GLN A 255 10.44 -10.87 21.48
C GLN A 255 11.05 -10.51 22.84
N PRO A 256 10.55 -11.10 23.94
CA PRO A 256 11.01 -10.74 25.28
C PRO A 256 12.47 -11.12 25.54
N THR A 257 12.97 -12.13 24.85
CA THR A 257 14.34 -12.65 24.98
C THR A 257 15.27 -12.20 23.85
N ALA A 258 14.88 -11.20 23.05
CA ALA A 258 15.72 -10.66 21.98
C ALA A 258 16.10 -9.20 22.23
N GLU A 259 17.39 -8.89 22.13
CA GLU A 259 17.93 -7.56 22.33
C GLU A 259 18.76 -7.11 21.12
N ALA A 260 18.51 -5.90 20.62
CA ALA A 260 19.34 -5.30 19.58
C ALA A 260 20.65 -4.77 20.19
N VAL A 261 21.79 -5.36 19.82
CA VAL A 261 23.09 -5.02 20.42
C VAL A 261 23.73 -3.82 19.73
N LYS A 262 23.82 -3.85 18.40
CA LYS A 262 24.41 -2.76 17.60
C LYS A 262 24.01 -2.86 16.13
N THR A 263 24.07 -1.73 15.43
CA THR A 263 23.95 -1.69 13.97
C THR A 263 25.32 -1.49 13.34
N VAL A 264 25.69 -2.37 12.40
CA VAL A 264 26.94 -2.30 11.63
C VAL A 264 26.64 -1.70 10.26
N SER A 265 26.62 -0.38 10.16
CA SER A 265 26.17 0.36 8.98
C SER A 265 26.93 -0.01 7.69
N ARG A 266 28.24 -0.22 7.77
CA ARG A 266 29.08 -0.63 6.62
C ARG A 266 28.65 -1.97 6.01
N LEU A 267 28.11 -2.86 6.83
CA LEU A 267 27.62 -4.17 6.40
C LEU A 267 26.10 -4.19 6.18
N ARG A 268 25.40 -3.10 6.52
CA ARG A 268 23.93 -3.04 6.55
C ARG A 268 23.34 -4.20 7.35
N LEU A 269 23.87 -4.41 8.56
CA LEU A 269 23.42 -5.46 9.48
C LEU A 269 23.04 -4.85 10.83
N THR A 270 22.06 -5.46 11.51
CA THR A 270 21.76 -5.24 12.92
C THR A 270 22.08 -6.53 13.67
N LEU A 271 22.92 -6.45 14.68
CA LEU A 271 23.23 -7.56 15.59
C LEU A 271 22.14 -7.69 16.64
N TRP A 272 21.73 -8.93 16.87
CA TRP A 272 20.74 -9.32 17.86
C TRP A 272 21.34 -10.37 18.79
N ARG A 273 21.05 -10.23 20.08
CA ARG A 273 21.31 -11.23 21.10
C ARG A 273 19.99 -11.91 21.44
N LEU A 274 19.96 -13.23 21.39
CA LEU A 274 18.75 -14.05 21.58
C LEU A 274 18.88 -15.00 22.77
N GLY A 275 17.77 -15.18 23.48
CA GLY A 275 17.61 -16.17 24.53
C GLY A 275 18.46 -15.92 25.78
N ALA A 276 18.30 -16.78 26.78
CA ALA A 276 19.14 -16.75 27.98
C ALA A 276 20.61 -17.09 27.69
N GLN A 277 20.86 -17.86 26.63
CA GLN A 277 22.21 -18.26 26.20
C GLN A 277 22.99 -17.12 25.54
N GLY A 278 22.32 -16.01 25.20
CA GLY A 278 22.96 -14.84 24.61
C GLY A 278 23.46 -15.07 23.19
N THR A 279 22.79 -15.94 22.43
CA THR A 279 23.17 -16.30 21.06
C THR A 279 23.19 -15.06 20.18
N LEU A 280 24.34 -14.79 19.56
CA LEU A 280 24.52 -13.64 18.68
C LEU A 280 24.26 -14.00 17.22
N ILE A 281 23.31 -13.29 16.61
CA ILE A 281 23.00 -13.36 15.18
C ILE A 281 23.04 -11.96 14.57
N ALA A 282 23.22 -11.87 13.25
CA ALA A 282 23.07 -10.61 12.53
C ALA A 282 21.96 -10.71 11.47
N VAL A 283 21.09 -9.72 11.43
CA VAL A 283 20.01 -9.58 10.45
C VAL A 283 20.37 -8.45 9.50
N ASN A 284 20.20 -8.65 8.19
CA ASN A 284 20.39 -7.55 7.25
C ASN A 284 19.35 -6.43 7.45
N THR A 285 19.70 -5.17 7.16
CA THR A 285 18.77 -4.03 7.26
C THR A 285 17.97 -3.79 5.98
N GLY A 286 18.13 -4.68 4.99
CA GLY A 286 17.52 -4.56 3.67
C GLY A 286 16.03 -4.93 3.63
N VAL A 287 15.35 -4.44 2.59
CA VAL A 287 13.91 -4.65 2.36
C VAL A 287 13.61 -5.70 1.29
N ARG A 288 14.62 -6.17 0.53
CA ARG A 288 14.44 -7.11 -0.58
C ARG A 288 14.42 -8.58 -0.16
N GLN A 289 15.26 -8.94 0.82
CA GLN A 289 15.42 -10.32 1.30
C GLN A 289 15.72 -10.29 2.80
N CYS A 290 15.34 -11.35 3.51
CA CYS A 290 15.81 -11.60 4.87
C CYS A 290 17.04 -12.50 4.82
N ILE A 291 18.16 -11.98 5.32
CA ILE A 291 19.43 -12.70 5.42
C ILE A 291 19.86 -12.64 6.87
N LEU A 292 19.96 -13.83 7.48
CA LEU A 292 20.63 -14.03 8.75
C LEU A 292 22.08 -14.40 8.50
N THR A 293 22.98 -13.81 9.28
CA THR A 293 24.39 -14.21 9.35
C THR A 293 24.65 -14.78 10.73
N LEU A 294 25.17 -16.01 10.77
CA LEU A 294 25.38 -16.79 11.98
C LEU A 294 26.88 -17.12 12.10
N PRO A 295 27.49 -16.96 13.29
CA PRO A 295 28.88 -17.36 13.56
C PRO A 295 29.03 -18.86 13.88
N PHE A 296 28.03 -19.67 13.56
CA PHE A 296 27.92 -21.10 13.85
C PHE A 296 27.05 -21.75 12.77
N ALA A 297 27.15 -23.07 12.63
CA ALA A 297 26.33 -23.82 11.69
C ALA A 297 24.84 -23.71 12.07
N PRO A 298 23.94 -23.38 11.13
CA PRO A 298 22.50 -23.35 11.42
C PRO A 298 22.00 -24.76 11.75
N PRO A 299 20.92 -24.88 12.55
CA PRO A 299 20.23 -26.15 12.72
C PRO A 299 19.73 -26.68 11.38
N SER A 300 19.71 -28.00 11.23
CA SER A 300 19.14 -28.64 10.03
C SER A 300 17.65 -28.36 9.99
N LEU A 301 17.20 -27.63 8.97
CA LEU A 301 15.79 -27.35 8.72
C LEU A 301 15.41 -27.87 7.34
N GLU A 302 14.46 -28.78 7.30
CA GLU A 302 13.84 -29.23 6.06
C GLU A 302 12.80 -28.20 5.63
N SER A 303 13.23 -27.23 4.81
CA SER A 303 12.31 -26.26 4.21
C SER A 303 12.83 -25.76 2.87
N HIS A 304 12.00 -25.82 1.84
CA HIS A 304 12.27 -25.24 0.52
C HIS A 304 12.35 -23.70 0.53
N GLU A 305 12.03 -23.07 1.67
CA GLU A 305 12.03 -21.62 1.85
C GLU A 305 13.32 -21.09 2.47
N ILE A 306 14.21 -21.98 2.91
CA ILE A 306 15.46 -21.67 3.60
C ILE A 306 16.64 -22.06 2.71
N PHE A 307 17.49 -21.08 2.42
CA PHE A 307 18.70 -21.27 1.62
C PHE A 307 19.90 -20.98 2.49
N VAL A 308 20.65 -22.03 2.83
CA VAL A 308 21.84 -21.95 3.66
C VAL A 308 23.08 -21.90 2.77
N THR A 309 24.02 -21.02 3.08
CA THR A 309 25.29 -20.92 2.37
C THR A 309 26.41 -20.70 3.36
N ASP A 310 27.45 -21.52 3.29
CA ASP A 310 28.70 -21.27 4.00
C ASP A 310 29.46 -20.14 3.29
N ARG A 311 29.76 -19.08 4.03
CA ARG A 311 30.51 -17.90 3.57
C ARG A 311 31.82 -17.74 4.34
N SER A 312 32.27 -18.77 5.04
CA SER A 312 33.48 -18.73 5.86
C SER A 312 34.75 -18.38 5.09
N HIS A 313 34.78 -18.69 3.78
CA HIS A 313 35.92 -18.44 2.89
C HIS A 313 35.74 -17.20 2.01
N ASP A 314 34.64 -16.46 2.13
CA ASP A 314 34.43 -15.23 1.39
C ASP A 314 35.40 -14.14 1.85
N LYS A 315 35.81 -13.25 0.94
CA LYS A 315 36.63 -12.07 1.28
C LYS A 315 35.99 -11.16 2.34
N ALA A 316 34.66 -11.20 2.47
CA ALA A 316 33.91 -10.43 3.45
C ALA A 316 33.79 -11.13 4.83
N ALA A 317 34.20 -12.40 4.95
CA ALA A 317 34.03 -13.20 6.17
C ALA A 317 34.74 -12.57 7.38
N ASP A 318 35.96 -12.07 7.20
CA ASP A 318 36.71 -11.43 8.28
C ASP A 318 36.01 -10.18 8.82
N LEU A 319 35.39 -9.40 7.93
CA LEU A 319 34.62 -8.22 8.32
C LEU A 319 33.34 -8.63 9.06
N LEU A 320 32.69 -9.72 8.65
CA LEU A 320 31.52 -10.29 9.33
C LEU A 320 31.89 -10.82 10.72
N ARG A 321 33.02 -11.54 10.86
CA ARG A 321 33.53 -12.03 12.16
C ARG A 321 33.83 -10.89 13.12
N LYS A 322 34.56 -9.86 12.65
CA LYS A 322 34.83 -8.64 13.42
C LYS A 322 33.54 -7.91 13.79
N GLY A 323 32.59 -7.84 12.87
CA GLY A 323 31.27 -7.25 13.10
C GLY A 323 30.50 -7.97 14.21
N LEU A 324 30.51 -9.31 14.17
CA LEU A 324 29.87 -10.20 15.14
C LEU A 324 30.63 -10.28 16.48
N GLY A 325 31.90 -9.87 16.52
CA GLY A 325 32.74 -9.96 17.71
C GLY A 325 33.20 -11.39 18.02
N VAL A 326 33.36 -12.23 16.99
CA VAL A 326 33.77 -13.64 17.12
C VAL A 326 35.20 -13.86 16.65
N SER A 327 35.76 -15.04 16.94
CA SER A 327 37.10 -15.44 16.52
C SER A 327 37.26 -15.35 15.00
N SER A 328 38.49 -15.06 14.54
CA SER A 328 38.84 -15.10 13.11
C SER A 328 38.66 -16.48 12.47
N SER A 329 38.67 -17.55 13.27
CA SER A 329 38.44 -18.92 12.83
C SER A 329 36.97 -19.35 12.86
N SER A 330 36.06 -18.53 13.42
CA SER A 330 34.64 -18.90 13.51
C SER A 330 34.03 -19.05 12.12
N PRO A 331 33.15 -20.05 11.90
CA PRO A 331 32.45 -20.18 10.63
C PRO A 331 31.49 -19.01 10.45
N ILE A 332 31.19 -18.65 9.21
CA ILE A 332 30.20 -17.63 8.88
C ILE A 332 29.19 -18.26 7.93
N TRP A 333 28.00 -18.50 8.45
CA TRP A 333 26.88 -19.02 7.68
C TRP A 333 25.91 -17.90 7.34
N GLN A 334 25.40 -17.90 6.11
CA GLN A 334 24.30 -17.04 5.72
C GLN A 334 23.06 -17.88 5.44
N VAL A 335 21.95 -17.49 6.03
CA VAL A 335 20.65 -18.12 5.84
C VAL A 335 19.71 -17.11 5.22
N ARG A 336 19.29 -17.37 3.98
CA ARG A 336 18.28 -16.56 3.29
C ARG A 336 16.93 -17.23 3.47
N MET A 337 15.93 -16.47 3.91
CA MET A 337 14.58 -16.99 4.11
C MET A 337 13.59 -16.26 3.22
N LYS A 338 12.65 -17.03 2.67
CA LYS A 338 11.55 -16.48 1.89
C LYS A 338 10.38 -16.07 2.77
N SER A 339 9.93 -16.90 3.71
CA SER A 339 8.71 -16.66 4.48
C SER A 339 8.98 -16.24 5.92
N ARG A 340 8.00 -15.55 6.53
CA ARG A 340 8.02 -15.23 7.96
C ARG A 340 8.03 -16.48 8.84
N GLU A 341 7.24 -17.48 8.49
CA GLU A 341 7.16 -18.74 9.25
C GLU A 341 8.52 -19.45 9.28
N ALA A 342 9.22 -19.53 8.15
CA ALA A 342 10.57 -20.10 8.10
C ALA A 342 11.55 -19.36 9.01
N PHE A 343 11.47 -18.04 9.07
CA PHE A 343 12.27 -17.23 9.97
C PHE A 343 11.93 -17.47 11.44
N GLU A 344 10.65 -17.45 11.79
CA GLU A 344 10.21 -17.66 13.18
C GLU A 344 10.61 -19.07 13.67
N LYS A 345 10.41 -20.11 12.84
CA LYS A 345 10.83 -21.48 13.15
C LYS A 345 12.35 -21.58 13.37
N LEU A 346 13.15 -20.97 12.50
CA LEU A 346 14.60 -20.98 12.65
C LEU A 346 15.03 -20.27 13.93
N VAL A 347 14.51 -19.06 14.17
CA VAL A 347 14.90 -18.24 15.31
C VAL A 347 14.42 -18.81 16.65
N ALA A 348 13.30 -19.54 16.67
CA ALA A 348 12.78 -20.21 17.86
C ALA A 348 13.75 -21.23 18.48
N HIS A 349 14.78 -21.68 17.76
CA HIS A 349 15.83 -22.54 18.32
C HIS A 349 16.74 -21.80 19.32
N TRP A 350 16.68 -20.47 19.37
CA TRP A 350 17.56 -19.62 20.18
C TRP A 350 16.82 -18.60 21.06
N LEU A 351 15.49 -18.53 21.00
CA LEU A 351 14.67 -17.70 21.87
C LEU A 351 14.31 -18.45 23.15
#